data_AF-A0A7W7R497-F1
#
_entry.id   AF-A0A7W7R497-F1
#
_cell.length_a   1.000
_cell.length_b   1.000
_cell.length_c   1.000
_cell.angle_alpha   90.00
_cell.angle_beta   90.00
_cell.angle_gamma   90.00
#
_symmetry.space_group_name_H-M   'P 1'
#
loop_
_entity.id
_entity.type
_entity.pdbx_description
1 polymer ?
#
loop_
_entity_poly.entity_id
_entity_poly.type
_entity_poly.pdbx_seq_one_letter_code
_entity_poly.pdbx_strand_id
1 'polypeptide(L)'
;MARRRTAGAVAVAAALVATLAACGGGGGSGRPTTSPSPSAGSASPTATKSSDRSPQGVMLSAEQVLQTARRAKLSYRFDTPDGKSDSADGSLYWAPRTIMQLTKTNPGATDQLIVMDTVSYQGGDAATAARLGGKHWEKSPEVMGPDGHPVTPFAALVDQLNPLEAVTAAANASDLQKLGEEKLGDSTVEHYTATLSVSDYTAAQQNLLTSDRRDSLAAALGQGGVTTLTLDLWLNDKDQLVQLQRGGSGTKGDLEQVIQYSEFGGNLAVQAPAESDTQGGGS
;
A
#
# COMPACT_ATOMS: atom_id res chain seq x y z
N MET A 1 -32.83 17.23 40.93
CA MET A 1 -32.97 18.70 40.84
C MET A 1 -32.81 19.13 39.39
N ALA A 2 -33.77 19.88 38.86
CA ALA A 2 -33.76 20.39 37.49
C ALA A 2 -33.34 21.86 37.46
N ARG A 3 -32.51 22.27 36.48
CA ARG A 3 -32.40 23.64 35.93
C ARG A 3 -31.48 23.59 34.70
N ARG A 4 -32.03 23.64 33.47
CA ARG A 4 -32.30 24.83 32.61
C ARG A 4 -31.01 25.58 32.20
N ARG A 5 -30.56 25.42 30.95
CA ARG A 5 -30.87 26.19 29.71
C ARG A 5 -30.10 27.52 29.62
N THR A 6 -29.27 27.66 28.58
CA THR A 6 -29.13 28.89 27.79
C THR A 6 -28.64 28.57 26.38
N ALA A 7 -29.45 28.93 25.39
CA ALA A 7 -29.11 29.02 23.98
C ALA A 7 -28.52 30.40 23.70
N GLY A 8 -27.63 30.51 22.70
CA GLY A 8 -27.15 31.78 22.17
C GLY A 8 -26.96 31.66 20.66
N ALA A 9 -27.88 32.28 19.90
CA ALA A 9 -27.77 32.50 18.47
C ALA A 9 -27.20 33.89 18.23
N VAL A 10 -26.30 34.04 17.26
CA VAL A 10 -25.88 35.33 16.71
C VAL A 10 -26.06 35.28 15.19
N ALA A 11 -26.90 36.17 14.70
CA ALA A 11 -27.09 36.52 13.30
C ALA A 11 -26.39 37.88 13.02
N VAL A 12 -26.50 38.35 11.75
CA VAL A 12 -26.08 39.66 11.17
C VAL A 12 -24.75 39.54 10.40
N ALA A 13 -24.56 39.98 9.14
CA ALA A 13 -25.37 40.71 8.15
C ALA A 13 -24.87 40.44 6.72
N ALA A 14 -25.75 40.70 5.74
CA ALA A 14 -25.46 40.78 4.31
C ALA A 14 -25.24 42.23 3.84
N ALA A 15 -24.38 42.42 2.83
CA ALA A 15 -24.41 43.43 1.74
C ALA A 15 -23.03 43.47 1.04
N LEU A 16 -22.79 43.82 -0.22
CA LEU A 16 -23.51 44.00 -1.50
C LEU A 16 -22.38 44.24 -2.57
N VAL A 17 -22.49 43.59 -3.73
CA VAL A 17 -22.14 44.01 -5.13
C VAL A 17 -20.78 44.69 -5.47
N ALA A 18 -20.09 44.10 -6.47
CA ALA A 18 -19.49 44.85 -7.59
C ALA A 18 -19.28 43.94 -8.82
N THR A 19 -20.13 44.09 -9.83
CA THR A 19 -19.99 43.52 -11.18
C THR A 19 -19.26 44.53 -12.06
N LEU A 20 -18.18 44.11 -12.73
CA LEU A 20 -17.55 44.88 -13.81
C LEU A 20 -17.89 44.22 -15.15
N ALA A 21 -18.85 44.80 -15.85
CA ALA A 21 -19.03 44.64 -17.29
C ALA A 21 -18.28 45.79 -17.98
N ALA A 22 -17.42 45.48 -18.95
CA ALA A 22 -16.88 46.43 -19.91
C ALA A 22 -17.16 45.91 -21.32
N CYS A 23 -17.90 46.72 -22.09
CA CYS A 23 -18.30 46.50 -23.47
C CYS A 23 -17.37 47.23 -24.46
N GLY A 24 -17.37 46.74 -25.70
CA GLY A 24 -17.04 47.48 -26.94
C GLY A 24 -15.65 47.17 -27.49
N GLY A 25 -15.43 46.81 -28.75
CA GLY A 25 -16.26 46.81 -29.96
C GLY A 25 -15.34 47.15 -31.16
N GLY A 26 -15.56 46.55 -32.33
CA GLY A 26 -14.97 47.01 -33.60
C GLY A 26 -14.26 45.92 -34.42
N GLY A 27 -14.85 45.57 -35.56
CA GLY A 27 -14.31 44.59 -36.52
C GLY A 27 -13.23 45.13 -37.44
N GLY A 28 -12.47 44.21 -38.04
CA GLY A 28 -11.50 44.47 -39.08
C GLY A 28 -10.90 43.17 -39.62
N SER A 29 -11.25 42.82 -40.86
CA SER A 29 -10.79 41.65 -41.59
C SER A 29 -9.31 41.76 -42.00
N GLY A 30 -8.54 40.68 -41.82
CA GLY A 30 -7.19 40.52 -42.37
C GLY A 30 -6.63 39.12 -42.11
N ARG A 31 -6.40 38.36 -43.19
CA ARG A 31 -5.93 36.96 -43.22
C ARG A 31 -4.37 36.89 -43.06
N PRO A 32 -3.73 35.70 -43.06
CA PRO A 32 -3.08 35.07 -41.91
C PRO A 32 -1.53 35.02 -42.00
N THR A 33 -0.83 34.98 -40.87
CA THR A 33 0.57 34.49 -40.85
C THR A 33 0.86 33.68 -39.60
N THR A 34 1.34 32.47 -39.86
CA THR A 34 1.83 31.39 -39.02
C THR A 34 2.78 31.77 -37.88
N SER A 35 2.50 31.29 -36.67
CA SER A 35 3.42 30.47 -35.82
C SER A 35 2.73 30.09 -34.49
N PRO A 36 2.49 28.80 -34.18
CA PRO A 36 2.19 28.38 -32.82
C PRO A 36 3.48 28.07 -32.06
N SER A 37 3.73 28.78 -30.95
CA SER A 37 4.65 28.34 -29.91
C SER A 37 3.97 27.24 -29.09
N PRO A 38 4.62 26.07 -28.85
CA PRO A 38 4.08 25.08 -27.94
C PRO A 38 4.37 25.51 -26.50
N SER A 39 3.34 25.98 -25.79
CA SER A 39 3.36 25.88 -24.32
C SER A 39 3.08 24.43 -23.97
N ALA A 40 4.15 23.69 -23.67
CA ALA A 40 4.07 22.36 -23.12
C ALA A 40 3.35 22.42 -21.77
N GLY A 41 2.11 21.94 -21.73
CA GLY A 41 1.42 21.64 -20.50
C GLY A 41 2.13 20.51 -19.79
N SER A 42 2.54 20.72 -18.53
CA SER A 42 2.74 19.62 -17.60
C SER A 42 1.37 19.13 -17.15
N ALA A 43 0.72 18.32 -17.99
CA ALA A 43 -0.30 17.42 -17.52
C ALA A 43 0.44 16.21 -16.94
N SER A 44 0.47 16.09 -15.62
CA SER A 44 0.76 14.81 -14.98
C SER A 44 -0.21 13.78 -15.57
N PRO A 45 0.23 12.58 -15.96
CA PRO A 45 -0.68 11.56 -16.44
C PRO A 45 -1.51 11.11 -15.23
N THR A 46 -2.72 11.67 -15.07
CA THR A 46 -3.77 11.00 -14.33
C THR A 46 -4.04 9.71 -15.08
N ALA A 47 -3.73 8.57 -14.47
CA ALA A 47 -4.09 7.27 -15.00
C ALA A 47 -5.59 7.31 -15.35
N THR A 48 -5.89 7.30 -16.66
CA THR A 48 -7.27 7.30 -17.12
C THR A 48 -7.89 5.99 -16.69
N LYS A 49 -8.92 6.03 -15.85
CA LYS A 49 -9.68 4.84 -15.46
C LYS A 49 -10.08 4.05 -16.71
N SER A 50 -9.94 2.73 -16.64
CA SER A 50 -10.44 1.84 -17.69
C SER A 50 -11.92 2.12 -17.96
N SER A 51 -12.31 2.13 -19.23
CA SER A 51 -13.72 2.19 -19.63
C SER A 51 -14.45 0.87 -19.36
N ASP A 52 -13.71 -0.23 -19.22
CA ASP A 52 -14.27 -1.50 -18.76
C ASP A 52 -14.38 -1.50 -17.23
N ARG A 53 -15.61 -1.62 -16.72
CA ARG A 53 -15.94 -1.69 -15.30
C ARG A 53 -16.43 -3.09 -14.88
N SER A 54 -16.19 -4.12 -15.70
CA SER A 54 -16.26 -5.50 -15.24
C SER A 54 -15.33 -5.73 -14.04
N PRO A 55 -15.57 -6.72 -13.16
CA PRO A 55 -14.67 -7.00 -12.04
C PRO A 55 -13.21 -7.15 -12.48
N GLN A 56 -12.96 -7.88 -13.57
CA GLN A 56 -11.62 -8.04 -14.16
C GLN A 56 -11.06 -6.70 -14.67
N GLY A 57 -11.87 -5.90 -15.38
CA GLY A 57 -11.48 -4.58 -15.86
C GLY A 57 -11.08 -3.61 -14.75
N VAL A 58 -11.75 -3.69 -13.58
CA VAL A 58 -11.39 -2.89 -12.40
C VAL A 58 -10.07 -3.37 -11.78
N MET A 59 -9.83 -4.68 -11.67
CA MET A 59 -8.54 -5.16 -11.17
C MET A 59 -7.38 -4.74 -12.07
N LEU A 60 -7.52 -4.84 -13.40
CA LEU A 60 -6.50 -4.34 -14.35
C LEU A 60 -6.27 -2.82 -14.22
N SER A 61 -7.33 -2.04 -13.99
CA SER A 61 -7.22 -0.61 -13.69
C SER A 61 -6.42 -0.37 -12.40
N ALA A 62 -6.70 -1.15 -11.35
CA ALA A 62 -6.01 -1.07 -10.07
C ALA A 62 -4.52 -1.46 -10.18
N GLU A 63 -4.17 -2.48 -10.97
CA GLU A 63 -2.77 -2.81 -11.27
C GLU A 63 -2.04 -1.61 -11.87
N GLN A 64 -2.62 -0.95 -12.87
CA GLN A 64 -2.02 0.23 -13.51
C GLN A 64 -1.84 1.40 -12.54
N VAL A 65 -2.84 1.62 -11.67
CA VAL A 65 -2.76 2.64 -10.61
C VAL A 65 -1.61 2.31 -9.65
N LEU A 66 -1.46 1.06 -9.23
CA LEU A 66 -0.40 0.63 -8.31
C LEU A 66 0.98 0.63 -8.95
N GLN A 67 1.12 0.25 -10.22
CA GLN A 67 2.37 0.35 -10.98
C GLN A 67 2.84 1.80 -11.14
N THR A 68 1.90 2.75 -11.13
CA THR A 68 2.19 4.19 -11.16
C THR A 68 2.52 4.71 -9.77
N ALA A 69 1.76 4.31 -8.75
CA ALA A 69 1.93 4.77 -7.37
C ALA A 69 3.24 4.28 -6.75
N ARG A 70 3.56 2.98 -6.93
CA ARG A 70 4.77 2.29 -6.43
C ARG A 70 5.00 2.35 -4.91
N ARG A 71 4.06 2.96 -4.18
CA ARG A 71 4.15 3.30 -2.76
C ARG A 71 2.77 3.33 -2.13
N ALA A 72 2.68 2.91 -0.88
CA ALA A 72 1.59 3.25 0.03
C ALA A 72 2.08 3.30 1.48
N LYS A 73 1.35 4.02 2.34
CA LYS A 73 1.33 3.72 3.77
C LYS A 73 0.40 2.55 4.01
N LEU A 74 0.70 1.77 5.05
CA LEU A 74 -0.10 0.64 5.43
C LEU A 74 -0.17 0.43 6.93
N SER A 75 -1.22 -0.23 7.37
CA SER A 75 -1.28 -0.93 8.65
C SER A 75 -1.69 -2.37 8.36
N TYR A 76 -1.15 -3.33 9.12
CA TYR A 76 -1.55 -4.73 8.97
C TYR A 76 -1.78 -5.41 10.31
N ARG A 77 -2.60 -6.46 10.27
CA ARG A 77 -2.81 -7.43 11.34
C ARG A 77 -2.87 -8.82 10.73
N PHE A 78 -1.94 -9.68 11.11
CA PHE A 78 -1.83 -11.06 10.66
C PHE A 78 -2.03 -11.98 11.86
N ASP A 79 -2.96 -12.90 11.75
CA ASP A 79 -3.11 -14.04 12.65
C ASP A 79 -2.65 -15.29 11.90
N THR A 80 -1.70 -16.01 12.49
CA THR A 80 -1.13 -17.23 11.90
C THR A 80 -1.80 -18.47 12.48
N PRO A 81 -1.81 -19.60 11.73
CA PRO A 81 -2.45 -20.83 12.18
C PRO A 81 -1.95 -21.36 13.53
N ASP A 82 -0.74 -21.02 13.98
CA ASP A 82 -0.21 -21.40 15.29
C ASP A 82 -0.72 -20.52 16.46
N GLY A 83 -1.70 -19.66 16.21
CA GLY A 83 -2.36 -18.81 17.21
C GLY A 83 -1.55 -17.57 17.59
N LYS A 84 -0.55 -17.19 16.80
CA LYS A 84 0.19 -15.95 16.98
C LYS A 84 -0.45 -14.83 16.18
N SER A 85 -0.34 -13.61 16.71
CA SER A 85 -0.74 -12.40 16.02
C SER A 85 0.46 -11.47 15.84
N ASP A 86 0.53 -10.81 14.69
CA ASP A 86 1.49 -9.77 14.37
C ASP A 86 0.78 -8.56 13.77
N SER A 87 1.25 -7.36 14.11
CA SER A 87 0.68 -6.13 13.58
C SER A 87 1.70 -5.00 13.60
N ALA A 88 1.71 -4.19 12.54
CA ALA A 88 2.54 -3.00 12.48
C ALA A 88 1.93 -1.93 11.57
N ASP A 89 2.36 -0.70 11.79
CA ASP A 89 2.06 0.46 10.95
C ASP A 89 3.32 0.85 10.17
N GLY A 90 3.17 1.37 8.96
CA GLY A 90 4.35 1.71 8.19
C GLY A 90 4.10 2.18 6.77
N SER A 91 5.12 2.00 5.94
CA SER A 91 5.07 2.28 4.51
C SER A 91 5.86 1.26 3.73
N LEU A 92 5.40 1.02 2.50
CA LEU A 92 6.03 0.15 1.54
C LEU A 92 6.20 0.89 0.23
N TYR A 93 7.41 0.79 -0.33
CA TYR A 93 7.79 1.18 -1.68
C TYR A 93 8.30 -0.08 -2.38
N TRP A 94 7.60 -0.55 -3.41
CA TRP A 94 7.87 -1.86 -4.01
C TRP A 94 8.64 -1.78 -5.33
N ALA A 95 8.79 -0.60 -5.94
CA ALA A 95 9.51 -0.45 -7.20
C ALA A 95 10.07 0.98 -7.41
N PRO A 96 11.28 1.15 -8.00
CA PRO A 96 12.13 0.11 -8.59
C PRO A 96 13.04 -0.60 -7.57
N ARG A 97 13.14 -0.09 -6.35
CA ARG A 97 13.84 -0.75 -5.23
C ARG A 97 12.86 -0.94 -4.10
N THR A 98 13.01 -2.01 -3.34
CA THR A 98 12.15 -2.26 -2.19
C THR A 98 12.60 -1.39 -1.01
N ILE A 99 11.70 -0.57 -0.47
CA ILE A 99 11.91 0.09 0.82
C ILE A 99 10.68 -0.18 1.68
N MET A 100 10.89 -0.74 2.85
CA MET A 100 9.82 -1.00 3.82
C MET A 100 10.24 -0.40 5.16
N GLN A 101 9.36 0.35 5.80
CA GLN A 101 9.53 0.77 7.18
C GLN A 101 8.29 0.39 7.95
N LEU A 102 8.44 -0.44 8.96
CA LEU A 102 7.38 -0.87 9.86
C LEU A 102 7.72 -0.45 11.29
N THR A 103 6.71 -0.01 12.02
CA THR A 103 6.76 0.26 13.45
C THR A 103 5.78 -0.67 14.13
N LYS A 104 6.28 -1.54 14.99
CA LYS A 104 5.49 -2.46 15.77
C LYS A 104 5.39 -1.95 17.19
N THR A 105 4.17 -1.84 17.68
CA THR A 105 3.90 -1.33 19.04
C THR A 105 3.43 -2.47 19.90
N ASN A 106 4.29 -2.89 20.82
CA ASN A 106 3.98 -3.89 21.83
C ASN A 106 3.79 -3.19 23.20
N PRO A 107 3.09 -3.81 24.18
CA PRO A 107 3.00 -3.26 25.52
C PRO A 107 4.40 -3.00 26.11
N GLY A 108 4.76 -1.73 26.26
CA GLY A 108 6.04 -1.30 26.84
C GLY A 108 7.25 -1.30 25.89
N ALA A 109 7.08 -1.59 24.59
CA ALA A 109 8.17 -1.54 23.61
C ALA A 109 7.67 -1.15 22.21
N THR A 110 8.48 -0.39 21.48
CA THR A 110 8.18 -0.01 20.08
C THR A 110 9.39 -0.32 19.22
N ASP A 111 9.39 -1.47 18.57
CA ASP A 111 10.43 -1.88 17.65
C ASP A 111 10.13 -1.42 16.22
N GLN A 112 11.18 -1.16 15.46
CA GLN A 112 11.10 -0.79 14.06
C GLN A 112 11.88 -1.79 13.20
N LEU A 113 11.34 -2.04 12.00
CA LEU A 113 12.00 -2.74 10.93
C LEU A 113 12.12 -1.80 9.74
N ILE A 114 13.34 -1.58 9.26
CA ILE A 114 13.62 -0.84 8.03
C ILE A 114 14.30 -1.80 7.06
N VAL A 115 13.70 -2.06 5.90
CA VAL A 115 14.32 -2.75 4.77
C VAL A 115 14.65 -1.73 3.70
N MET A 116 15.89 -1.71 3.24
CA MET A 116 16.38 -0.88 2.15
C MET A 116 17.07 -1.77 1.13
N ASP A 117 16.30 -2.24 0.16
CA ASP A 117 16.71 -3.10 -0.95
C ASP A 117 17.30 -4.44 -0.46
N THR A 118 18.60 -4.50 -0.20
CA THR A 118 19.35 -5.71 0.17
C THR A 118 19.79 -5.73 1.63
N VAL A 119 19.55 -4.64 2.36
CA VAL A 119 19.91 -4.51 3.78
C VAL A 119 18.67 -4.26 4.64
N SER A 120 18.73 -4.68 5.90
CA SER A 120 17.70 -4.35 6.88
C SER A 120 18.29 -3.86 8.19
N TYR A 121 17.49 -3.10 8.92
CA TYR A 121 17.78 -2.57 10.24
C TYR A 121 16.62 -2.90 11.16
N GLN A 122 16.94 -3.40 12.35
CA GLN A 122 15.97 -3.69 13.39
C GLN A 122 16.34 -2.97 14.68
N GLY A 123 15.33 -2.50 15.41
CA GLY A 123 15.52 -1.82 16.69
C GLY A 123 14.84 -0.46 16.70
N GLY A 124 15.58 0.57 17.07
CA GLY A 124 15.04 1.91 17.32
C GLY A 124 14.44 2.08 18.72
N ASP A 125 14.56 1.06 19.58
CA ASP A 125 14.05 1.07 20.95
C ASP A 125 15.14 1.01 22.02
N ALA A 126 14.75 1.31 23.25
CA ALA A 126 15.65 1.31 24.40
C ALA A 126 16.13 -0.10 24.78
N ALA A 127 15.35 -1.15 24.49
CA ALA A 127 15.72 -2.52 24.78
C ALA A 127 16.89 -2.99 23.91
N THR A 128 16.85 -2.63 22.62
CA THR A 128 17.93 -2.84 21.65
C THR A 128 19.17 -2.06 22.06
N ALA A 129 19.02 -0.78 22.43
CA ALA A 129 20.13 0.03 22.94
C ALA A 129 20.81 -0.59 24.16
N ALA A 130 20.04 -1.08 25.13
CA ALA A 130 20.59 -1.73 26.31
C ALA A 130 21.40 -2.99 25.94
N ARG A 131 20.94 -3.78 24.96
CA ARG A 131 21.63 -4.99 24.48
C ARG A 131 22.90 -4.65 23.67
N LEU A 132 22.91 -3.56 22.92
CA LEU A 132 23.97 -3.20 21.99
C LEU A 132 24.95 -2.15 22.54
N GLY A 133 24.99 -1.94 23.85
CA GLY A 133 25.94 -1.02 24.49
C GLY A 133 25.68 0.46 24.13
N GLY A 134 24.42 0.83 23.92
CA GLY A 134 23.96 2.20 23.67
C GLY A 134 23.52 2.49 22.23
N LYS A 135 23.75 1.58 21.29
CA LYS A 135 23.32 1.71 19.88
C LYS A 135 21.91 1.20 19.68
N HIS A 136 21.03 1.97 19.05
CA HIS A 136 19.61 1.60 18.94
C HIS A 136 19.31 0.64 17.79
N TRP A 137 20.23 0.46 16.85
CA TRP A 137 19.96 -0.29 15.63
C TRP A 137 20.91 -1.45 15.43
N GLU A 138 20.38 -2.57 14.96
CA GLU A 138 21.13 -3.71 14.46
C GLU A 138 20.94 -3.81 12.95
N LYS A 139 22.04 -3.79 12.20
CA LYS A 139 22.03 -3.99 10.76
C LYS A 139 22.18 -5.48 10.44
N SER A 140 21.32 -6.02 9.59
CA SER A 140 21.46 -7.39 9.10
C SER A 140 22.71 -7.52 8.22
N PRO A 141 23.43 -8.66 8.26
CA PRO A 141 24.39 -8.98 7.22
C PRO A 141 23.67 -9.08 5.87
N GLU A 142 24.39 -8.83 4.79
CA GLU A 142 23.86 -9.05 3.45
C GLU A 142 23.76 -10.55 3.19
N VAL A 143 22.62 -11.01 2.64
CA VAL A 143 22.38 -12.42 2.34
C VAL A 143 22.40 -12.61 0.83
N MET A 144 23.18 -13.59 0.35
CA MET A 144 23.24 -13.94 -1.06
C MET A 144 22.21 -15.02 -1.38
N GLY A 145 21.51 -14.86 -2.50
CA GLY A 145 20.59 -15.84 -3.05
C GLY A 145 21.30 -16.99 -3.77
N PRO A 146 20.57 -18.03 -4.18
CA PRO A 146 21.11 -19.16 -4.94
C PRO A 146 21.73 -18.77 -6.28
N ASP A 147 21.30 -17.66 -6.86
CA ASP A 147 21.81 -17.06 -8.09
C ASP A 147 23.07 -16.19 -7.88
N GLY A 148 23.54 -16.07 -6.64
CA GLY A 148 24.72 -15.28 -6.27
C GLY A 148 24.47 -13.78 -6.16
N HIS A 149 23.21 -13.33 -6.23
CA HIS A 149 22.84 -11.93 -6.05
C HIS A 149 22.32 -11.66 -4.62
N PRO A 150 22.51 -10.44 -4.08
CA PRO A 150 21.91 -10.08 -2.80
C PRO A 150 20.38 -10.22 -2.82
N VAL A 151 19.80 -10.82 -1.78
CA VAL A 151 18.34 -10.94 -1.64
C VAL A 151 17.79 -9.83 -0.76
N THR A 152 16.54 -9.43 -1.03
CA THR A 152 15.80 -8.53 -0.14
C THR A 152 15.47 -9.23 1.18
N PRO A 153 15.96 -8.73 2.33
CA PRO A 153 15.54 -9.25 3.63
C PRO A 153 14.03 -9.10 3.80
N PHE A 154 13.38 -10.07 4.45
CA PHE A 154 11.93 -10.06 4.65
C PHE A 154 11.11 -10.04 3.34
N ALA A 155 11.67 -10.55 2.23
CA ALA A 155 10.99 -10.56 0.93
C ALA A 155 9.58 -11.16 0.98
N ALA A 156 9.36 -12.24 1.72
CA ALA A 156 8.03 -12.83 1.86
C ALA A 156 7.02 -11.88 2.53
N LEU A 157 7.42 -11.15 3.58
CA LEU A 157 6.56 -10.15 4.23
C LEU A 157 6.29 -8.98 3.27
N VAL A 158 7.31 -8.51 2.55
CA VAL A 158 7.16 -7.49 1.51
C VAL A 158 6.11 -7.92 0.47
N ASP A 159 6.18 -9.16 -0.02
CA ASP A 159 5.25 -9.68 -1.03
C ASP A 159 3.85 -9.90 -0.47
N GLN A 160 3.72 -10.29 0.80
CA GLN A 160 2.44 -10.38 1.48
C GLN A 160 1.75 -9.02 1.65
N LEU A 161 2.54 -7.95 1.84
CA LEU A 161 2.06 -6.57 2.05
C LEU A 161 1.92 -5.76 0.76
N ASN A 162 2.46 -6.22 -0.36
CA ASN A 162 2.40 -5.49 -1.62
C ASN A 162 0.99 -5.58 -2.23
N PRO A 163 0.24 -4.46 -2.34
CA PRO A 163 -1.11 -4.48 -2.89
C PRO A 163 -1.15 -4.92 -4.36
N LEU A 164 -0.05 -4.76 -5.11
CA LEU A 164 0.04 -5.17 -6.50
C LEU A 164 -0.10 -6.70 -6.64
N GLU A 165 0.53 -7.47 -5.76
CA GLU A 165 0.45 -8.94 -5.79
C GLU A 165 -0.99 -9.44 -5.60
N ALA A 166 -1.73 -8.81 -4.68
CA ALA A 166 -3.10 -9.19 -4.36
C ALA A 166 -4.08 -8.84 -5.50
N VAL A 167 -3.94 -7.65 -6.09
CA VAL A 167 -4.76 -7.25 -7.25
C VAL A 167 -4.43 -8.12 -8.47
N THR A 168 -3.15 -8.45 -8.69
CA THR A 168 -2.73 -9.33 -9.79
C THR A 168 -3.24 -10.76 -9.61
N ALA A 169 -3.22 -11.29 -8.39
CA ALA A 169 -3.85 -12.57 -8.11
C ALA A 169 -5.36 -12.53 -8.42
N ALA A 170 -6.07 -11.52 -7.91
CA ALA A 170 -7.52 -11.35 -8.11
C ALA A 170 -7.90 -11.17 -9.59
N ALA A 171 -7.09 -10.44 -10.38
CA ALA A 171 -7.31 -10.27 -11.81
C ALA A 171 -7.26 -11.59 -12.60
N ASN A 172 -6.53 -12.59 -12.08
CA ASN A 172 -6.41 -13.93 -12.67
C ASN A 172 -7.41 -14.94 -12.08
N ALA A 173 -8.23 -14.54 -11.09
CA ALA A 173 -9.25 -15.41 -10.51
C ALA A 173 -10.46 -15.55 -11.44
N SER A 174 -10.90 -16.79 -11.65
CA SER A 174 -12.06 -17.09 -12.50
C SER A 174 -13.40 -16.79 -11.82
N ASP A 175 -13.43 -16.78 -10.48
CA ASP A 175 -14.60 -16.52 -9.65
C ASP A 175 -14.65 -15.08 -9.10
N LEU A 176 -13.78 -14.18 -9.58
CA LEU A 176 -13.76 -12.78 -9.19
C LEU A 176 -15.13 -12.14 -9.42
N GLN A 177 -15.70 -11.58 -8.36
CA GLN A 177 -17.02 -10.92 -8.40
C GLN A 177 -17.05 -9.66 -7.55
N LYS A 178 -17.86 -8.68 -7.98
CA LYS A 178 -18.21 -7.51 -7.17
C LYS A 178 -19.37 -7.87 -6.25
N LEU A 179 -19.18 -7.71 -4.94
CA LEU A 179 -20.22 -7.94 -3.94
C LEU A 179 -21.13 -6.73 -3.73
N GLY A 180 -20.60 -5.52 -3.89
CA GLY A 180 -21.40 -4.31 -3.79
C GLY A 180 -20.58 -3.07 -3.50
N GLU A 181 -21.28 -2.02 -3.11
CA GLU A 181 -20.69 -0.81 -2.53
C GLU A 181 -20.92 -0.82 -1.02
N GLU A 182 -19.93 -0.36 -0.27
CA GLU A 182 -20.03 -0.23 1.18
C GLU A 182 -19.28 0.99 1.71
N LYS A 183 -19.47 1.25 3.01
CA LYS A 183 -18.80 2.33 3.73
C LYS A 183 -17.66 1.77 4.55
N LEU A 184 -16.44 2.24 4.25
CA LEU A 184 -15.24 1.99 5.04
C LEU A 184 -14.81 3.33 5.67
N GLY A 185 -15.22 3.54 6.93
CA GLY A 185 -15.16 4.86 7.56
C GLY A 185 -16.01 5.87 6.79
N ASP A 186 -15.42 7.00 6.42
CA ASP A 186 -16.10 8.04 5.63
C ASP A 186 -16.08 7.77 4.11
N SER A 187 -15.29 6.79 3.65
CA SER A 187 -15.10 6.49 2.23
C SER A 187 -16.16 5.51 1.71
N THR A 188 -16.67 5.75 0.50
CA THR A 188 -17.40 4.74 -0.26
C THR A 188 -16.41 3.88 -1.03
N VAL A 189 -16.54 2.57 -0.94
CA VAL A 189 -15.67 1.59 -1.61
C VAL A 189 -16.49 0.54 -2.34
N GLU A 190 -15.94 0.00 -3.42
CA GLU A 190 -16.45 -1.19 -4.10
C GLU A 190 -15.77 -2.43 -3.48
N HIS A 191 -16.57 -3.41 -3.04
CA HIS A 191 -16.08 -4.65 -2.46
C HIS A 191 -16.09 -5.77 -3.49
N TYR A 192 -14.96 -6.43 -3.66
CA TYR A 192 -14.75 -7.59 -4.52
C TYR A 192 -14.28 -8.78 -3.72
N THR A 193 -14.64 -9.98 -4.18
CA THR A 193 -14.15 -11.22 -3.59
C THR A 193 -13.68 -12.19 -4.67
N ALA A 194 -12.69 -13.02 -4.34
CA ALA A 194 -12.14 -14.07 -5.20
C ALA A 194 -11.60 -15.23 -4.35
N THR A 195 -11.62 -16.44 -4.93
CA THR A 195 -11.05 -17.64 -4.30
C THR A 195 -9.97 -18.21 -5.19
N LEU A 196 -8.80 -18.46 -4.61
CA LEU A 196 -7.63 -18.96 -5.34
C LEU A 196 -6.94 -20.05 -4.53
N SER A 197 -6.35 -21.05 -5.18
CA SER A 197 -5.35 -21.87 -4.48
C SER A 197 -4.11 -21.03 -4.18
N VAL A 198 -3.34 -21.40 -3.15
CA VAL A 198 -2.04 -20.77 -2.87
C VAL A 198 -1.12 -20.85 -4.10
N SER A 199 -1.19 -21.96 -4.84
CA SER A 199 -0.46 -22.13 -6.10
C SER A 199 -0.91 -21.19 -7.21
N ASP A 200 -2.22 -20.97 -7.38
CA ASP A 200 -2.71 -20.03 -8.40
C ASP A 200 -2.37 -18.59 -8.05
N TYR A 201 -2.47 -18.25 -6.75
CA TYR A 201 -2.04 -16.95 -6.25
C TYR A 201 -0.58 -16.66 -6.60
N THR A 202 0.33 -17.61 -6.37
CA THR A 202 1.76 -17.38 -6.65
C THR A 202 2.11 -17.54 -8.13
N ALA A 203 1.40 -18.38 -8.87
CA ALA A 203 1.56 -18.51 -10.33
C ALA A 203 1.24 -17.19 -11.06
N ALA A 204 0.22 -16.45 -10.60
CA ALA A 204 -0.12 -15.13 -11.14
C ALA A 204 1.05 -14.13 -11.10
N GLN A 205 2.00 -14.32 -10.16
CA GLN A 205 3.10 -13.39 -9.92
C GLN A 205 4.33 -13.66 -10.78
N GLN A 206 4.23 -14.49 -11.82
CA GLN A 206 5.35 -14.87 -12.69
C GLN A 206 6.05 -13.70 -13.38
N ASN A 207 5.35 -12.58 -13.56
CA ASN A 207 5.89 -11.37 -14.17
C ASN A 207 6.37 -10.34 -13.14
N LEU A 208 6.07 -10.55 -11.85
CA LEU A 208 6.40 -9.62 -10.76
C LEU A 208 7.55 -10.14 -9.89
N LEU A 209 7.60 -11.46 -9.68
CA LEU A 209 8.48 -12.11 -8.72
C LEU A 209 9.35 -13.19 -9.39
N THR A 210 10.56 -13.35 -8.88
CA THR A 210 11.42 -14.49 -9.23
C THR A 210 10.83 -15.80 -8.70
N SER A 211 11.35 -16.95 -9.17
CA SER A 211 10.88 -18.25 -8.68
C SER A 211 11.02 -18.39 -7.17
N ASP A 212 12.19 -18.07 -6.61
CA ASP A 212 12.46 -18.18 -5.17
C ASP A 212 11.55 -17.28 -4.32
N ARG A 213 11.21 -16.08 -4.83
CA ARG A 213 10.25 -15.19 -4.17
C ARG A 213 8.84 -15.76 -4.19
N ARG A 214 8.41 -16.36 -5.31
CA ARG A 214 7.12 -17.06 -5.39
C ARG A 214 7.04 -18.26 -4.46
N ASP A 215 8.12 -19.03 -4.33
CA ASP A 215 8.19 -20.17 -3.42
C ASP A 215 8.12 -19.71 -1.95
N SER A 216 8.83 -18.62 -1.62
CA SER A 216 8.79 -18.01 -0.28
C SER A 216 7.41 -17.46 0.05
N LEU A 217 6.74 -16.82 -0.91
CA LEU A 217 5.37 -16.33 -0.77
C LEU A 217 4.36 -17.49 -0.61
N ALA A 218 4.53 -18.56 -1.39
CA ALA A 218 3.71 -19.77 -1.26
C ALA A 218 3.86 -20.40 0.12
N ALA A 219 5.09 -20.49 0.64
CA ALA A 219 5.34 -21.00 1.98
C ALA A 219 4.71 -20.13 3.07
N ALA A 220 4.75 -18.79 2.92
CA ALA A 220 4.17 -17.86 3.87
C ALA A 220 2.63 -17.90 3.87
N LEU A 221 1.99 -18.02 2.71
CA LEU A 221 0.53 -18.11 2.57
C LEU A 221 -0.01 -19.53 2.83
N GLY A 222 0.79 -20.56 2.62
CA GLY A 222 0.45 -21.97 2.85
C GLY A 222 0.75 -22.46 4.26
N GLN A 223 1.12 -21.57 5.19
CA GLN A 223 1.36 -21.94 6.57
C GLN A 223 0.15 -22.67 7.17
N GLY A 224 0.40 -23.57 8.12
CA GLY A 224 -0.67 -24.35 8.75
C GLY A 224 -1.40 -25.34 7.83
N GLY A 225 -0.94 -25.53 6.59
CA GLY A 225 -1.60 -26.38 5.61
C GLY A 225 -2.77 -25.69 4.93
N VAL A 226 -2.78 -24.36 4.87
CA VAL A 226 -3.70 -23.59 4.03
C VAL A 226 -3.36 -23.86 2.57
N THR A 227 -4.36 -24.26 1.78
CA THR A 227 -4.19 -24.51 0.33
C THR A 227 -5.02 -23.59 -0.53
N THR A 228 -6.05 -22.97 0.06
CA THR A 228 -7.01 -22.10 -0.61
C THR A 228 -7.13 -20.80 0.18
N LEU A 229 -7.13 -19.69 -0.55
CA LEU A 229 -7.25 -18.34 -0.02
C LEU A 229 -8.54 -17.72 -0.54
N THR A 230 -9.29 -17.09 0.35
CA THR A 230 -10.30 -16.10 0.01
C THR A 230 -9.66 -14.72 0.12
N LEU A 231 -9.83 -13.92 -0.94
CA LEU A 231 -9.39 -12.54 -1.00
C LEU A 231 -10.64 -11.66 -1.01
N ASP A 232 -10.70 -10.70 -0.10
CA ASP A 232 -11.64 -9.60 -0.14
C ASP A 232 -10.88 -8.30 -0.36
N LEU A 233 -11.30 -7.56 -1.39
CA LEU A 233 -10.63 -6.37 -1.89
C LEU A 233 -11.60 -5.20 -1.86
N TRP A 234 -11.22 -4.13 -1.16
CA TRP A 234 -11.99 -2.89 -1.11
C TRP A 234 -11.26 -1.81 -1.89
N LEU A 235 -11.88 -1.36 -2.98
CA LEU A 235 -11.31 -0.36 -3.87
C LEU A 235 -12.06 0.96 -3.73
N ASN A 236 -11.31 2.07 -3.66
CA ASN A 236 -11.91 3.40 -3.62
C ASN A 236 -12.32 3.89 -5.02
N ASP A 237 -12.86 5.11 -5.07
CA ASP A 237 -13.25 5.81 -6.30
C ASP A 237 -12.10 6.12 -7.26
N LYS A 238 -10.85 5.77 -6.94
CA LYS A 238 -9.66 5.87 -7.80
C LYS A 238 -9.11 4.50 -8.18
N ASP A 239 -9.86 3.43 -7.94
CA ASP A 239 -9.45 2.04 -8.14
C ASP A 239 -8.18 1.68 -7.32
N GLN A 240 -7.96 2.34 -6.18
CA GLN A 240 -6.87 1.98 -5.26
C GLN A 240 -7.40 0.95 -4.25
N LEU A 241 -6.66 -0.15 -4.06
CA LEU A 241 -6.93 -1.14 -3.02
C LEU A 241 -6.68 -0.51 -1.64
N VAL A 242 -7.73 -0.07 -0.95
CA VAL A 242 -7.61 0.60 0.37
C VAL A 242 -7.70 -0.37 1.53
N GLN A 243 -8.24 -1.57 1.32
CA GLN A 243 -8.17 -2.66 2.28
C GLN A 243 -8.09 -3.99 1.54
N LEU A 244 -7.27 -4.89 2.06
CA LEU A 244 -7.18 -6.29 1.69
C LEU A 244 -7.51 -7.12 2.93
N GLN A 245 -8.43 -8.07 2.80
CA GLN A 245 -8.50 -9.20 3.69
C GLN A 245 -8.13 -10.45 2.90
N ARG A 246 -7.27 -11.27 3.47
CA ARG A 246 -6.80 -12.52 2.87
C ARG A 246 -6.76 -13.57 3.95
N GLY A 247 -7.42 -14.70 3.72
CA GLY A 247 -7.43 -15.77 4.70
C GLY A 247 -7.81 -17.11 4.12
N GLY A 248 -7.67 -18.15 4.93
CA GLY A 248 -8.00 -19.51 4.54
C GLY A 248 -7.82 -20.48 5.69
N SER A 249 -8.59 -21.57 5.66
CA SER A 249 -8.49 -22.63 6.67
C SER A 249 -7.41 -23.63 6.34
N GLY A 250 -6.62 -23.99 7.35
CA GLY A 250 -5.57 -25.01 7.26
C GLY A 250 -5.74 -26.10 8.32
N THR A 251 -5.04 -27.20 8.12
CA THR A 251 -5.02 -28.33 9.07
C THR A 251 -4.54 -27.98 10.48
N LYS A 252 -3.81 -26.87 10.65
CA LYS A 252 -3.26 -26.44 11.95
C LYS A 252 -3.94 -25.18 12.51
N GLY A 253 -4.97 -24.67 11.85
CA GLY A 253 -5.62 -23.41 12.19
C GLY A 253 -5.84 -22.53 10.94
N ASP A 254 -6.49 -21.40 11.16
CA ASP A 254 -6.81 -20.46 10.09
C ASP A 254 -5.69 -19.42 9.92
N LEU A 255 -5.45 -19.01 8.68
CA LEU A 255 -4.69 -17.81 8.35
C LEU A 255 -5.67 -16.66 8.18
N GLU A 256 -5.47 -15.56 8.89
CA GLU A 256 -6.23 -14.32 8.69
C GLU A 256 -5.29 -13.14 8.56
N GLN A 257 -5.43 -12.37 7.48
CA GLN A 257 -4.60 -11.20 7.22
C GLN A 257 -5.48 -10.04 6.83
N VAL A 258 -5.34 -8.92 7.53
CA VAL A 258 -5.97 -7.65 7.18
C VAL A 258 -4.86 -6.63 6.93
N ILE A 259 -4.90 -5.97 5.77
CA ILE A 259 -4.00 -4.87 5.43
C ILE A 259 -4.86 -3.69 5.01
N GLN A 260 -4.61 -2.51 5.58
CA GLN A 260 -5.24 -1.26 5.17
C GLN A 260 -4.18 -0.36 4.54
N TYR A 261 -4.52 0.29 3.43
CA TYR A 261 -3.61 1.11 2.66
C TYR A 261 -4.09 2.56 2.57
N SER A 262 -3.14 3.49 2.57
CA SER A 262 -3.39 4.92 2.44
C SER A 262 -2.21 5.63 1.79
N GLU A 263 -2.35 6.93 1.50
CA GLU A 263 -1.27 7.80 1.01
C GLU A 263 -0.45 7.18 -0.15
N PHE A 264 -1.14 6.76 -1.20
CA PHE A 264 -0.52 6.20 -2.41
C PHE A 264 0.34 7.21 -3.16
N GLY A 265 1.49 6.76 -3.66
CA GLY A 265 2.42 7.58 -4.42
C GLY A 265 3.14 8.65 -3.60
N GLY A 266 3.75 9.62 -4.28
CA GLY A 266 4.55 10.68 -3.66
C GLY A 266 5.97 10.25 -3.27
N ASN A 267 6.72 11.18 -2.68
CA ASN A 267 8.10 10.94 -2.26
C ASN A 267 8.14 10.16 -0.93
N LEU A 268 8.97 9.12 -0.87
CA LEU A 268 9.30 8.45 0.39
C LEU A 268 10.61 9.02 0.94
N ALA A 269 10.60 9.43 2.20
CA ALA A 269 11.80 9.85 2.93
C ALA A 269 12.10 8.85 4.06
N VAL A 270 12.42 7.61 3.70
CA VAL A 270 12.99 6.64 4.64
C VAL A 270 14.49 6.70 4.50
N GLN A 271 15.18 6.91 5.61
CA GLN A 271 16.64 7.00 5.67
C GLN A 271 17.18 5.82 6.50
N ALA A 272 18.37 5.37 6.14
CA ALA A 272 19.09 4.43 6.98
C ALA A 272 19.35 5.07 8.35
N PRO A 273 19.31 4.29 9.44
CA PRO A 273 19.79 4.75 10.74
C PRO A 273 21.24 5.25 10.68
N ALA A 274 21.60 6.17 11.57
CA ALA A 274 22.95 6.71 11.64
C ALA A 274 23.96 5.59 11.95
N GLU A 275 25.09 5.56 11.24
CA GLU A 275 26.12 4.53 11.45
C GLU A 275 26.65 4.52 12.89
N SER A 276 26.77 5.70 13.52
CA SER A 276 27.17 5.83 14.92
C SER A 276 26.20 5.18 15.90
N ASP A 277 24.92 5.06 15.52
CA ASP A 277 23.84 4.47 16.31
C ASP A 277 23.47 3.05 15.83
N THR A 278 24.27 2.49 14.92
CA THR A 278 24.03 1.19 14.31
C THR A 278 25.17 0.22 14.64
N GLN A 279 24.81 -0.96 15.13
CA GLN A 279 25.72 -2.09 15.22
C GLN A 279 25.77 -2.78 13.87
N GLY A 280 26.97 -2.89 13.29
CA GLY A 280 27.17 -3.63 12.05
C GLY A 280 26.93 -5.13 12.25
N GLY A 281 26.30 -5.78 11.27
CA GLY A 281 26.25 -7.23 11.19
C GLY A 281 27.67 -7.77 11.06
N GLY A 282 28.12 -8.55 12.04
CA GLY A 282 29.44 -9.17 12.01
C GLY A 282 29.63 -10.00 10.75
N SER A 283 30.80 -9.87 10.12
CA SER A 283 31.31 -10.83 9.14
C SER A 283 31.83 -12.08 9.86
#